data_AF-T1B2J4-F1
#
_entry.id   AF-T1B2J4-F1
#
_cell.length_a   1.000
_cell.length_b   1.000
_cell.length_c   1.000
_cell.angle_alpha   90.00
_cell.angle_beta   90.00
_cell.angle_gamma   90.00
#
_symmetry.space_group_name_H-M   'P 1'
#
loop_
_entity.id
_entity.type
_entity.pdbx_description
1 polymer ?
#
loop_
_entity_poly.entity_id
_entity_poly.type
_entity_poly.pdbx_seq_one_letter_code
_entity_poly.pdbx_strand_id
1 'polypeptide(L)'
;MLWLKAFHIIFVVTWFAGLFYLPRLFVYHAEASEPVVRERLKVMERKLMIMTHIGGALAVAFGIAMLVLAPRLFAHAVDARQADPGGAADRLSLLAAAP
;
A
#
# COMPACT_ATOMS: atom_id res chain seq x y z
N MET A 1 5.52 -7.55 16.61
CA MET A 1 5.55 -6.85 15.30
C MET A 1 5.29 -7.77 14.10
N LEU A 2 5.79 -9.02 14.09
CA LEU A 2 5.61 -9.93 12.94
C LEU A 2 4.14 -10.24 12.62
N TRP A 3 3.31 -10.49 13.64
CA TRP A 3 1.87 -10.73 13.45
C TRP A 3 1.14 -9.56 12.78
N LEU A 4 1.46 -8.33 13.17
CA LEU A 4 0.89 -7.11 12.56
C LEU A 4 1.25 -7.01 11.07
N LYS A 5 2.52 -7.31 10.74
CA LYS A 5 2.99 -7.36 9.34
C LYS A 5 2.31 -8.48 8.55
N ALA A 6 2.15 -9.66 9.16
CA ALA A 6 1.47 -10.79 8.53
C ALA A 6 0.01 -10.46 8.20
N PHE A 7 -0.75 -9.91 9.17
CA PHE A 7 -2.12 -9.47 8.93
C PHE A 7 -2.21 -8.37 7.86
N HIS A 8 -1.33 -7.36 7.92
CA HIS A 8 -1.27 -6.33 6.88
C HIS A 8 -1.09 -6.94 5.48
N ILE A 9 -0.13 -7.85 5.31
CA ILE A 9 0.12 -8.51 4.01
C ILE A 9 -1.09 -9.33 3.56
N ILE A 10 -1.75 -10.07 4.46
CA ILE A 10 -2.95 -10.86 4.12
C ILE A 10 -4.07 -9.95 3.59
N PHE A 11 -4.31 -8.81 4.25
CA PHE A 11 -5.32 -7.84 3.81
C PHE A 11 -4.92 -7.14 2.52
N VAL A 12 -3.64 -6.83 2.32
CA VAL A 12 -3.12 -6.29 1.06
C VAL A 12 -3.35 -7.27 -0.10
N VAL A 13 -3.02 -8.55 0.06
CA VAL A 13 -3.25 -9.57 -0.97
C VAL A 13 -4.74 -9.72 -1.28
N THR A 14 -5.58 -9.76 -0.25
CA THR A 14 -7.05 -9.81 -0.42
C THR A 14 -7.58 -8.59 -1.17
N TRP A 15 -7.04 -7.41 -0.89
CA TRP A 15 -7.42 -6.17 -1.56
C TRP A 15 -6.98 -6.15 -3.03
N PHE A 16 -5.75 -6.57 -3.31
CA PHE A 16 -5.24 -6.67 -4.68
C PHE A 16 -6.02 -7.68 -5.52
N ALA A 17 -6.39 -8.83 -4.95
CA ALA A 17 -7.23 -9.81 -5.64
C ALA A 17 -8.55 -9.18 -6.11
N GLY A 18 -9.16 -8.33 -5.27
CA GLY A 18 -10.34 -7.55 -5.62
C GLY A 18 -10.10 -6.58 -6.77
N LEU A 19 -9.05 -5.76 -6.69
CA LEU A 19 -8.72 -4.75 -7.71
C LEU A 19 -8.41 -5.35 -9.09
N PHE A 20 -7.81 -6.53 -9.16
CA PHE A 20 -7.52 -7.19 -10.43
C PHE A 20 -8.68 -8.05 -10.96
N TYR A 21 -9.53 -8.58 -10.09
CA TYR A 21 -10.66 -9.43 -10.51
C TYR A 21 -11.88 -8.61 -10.91
N LEU A 22 -12.11 -7.45 -10.29
CA LEU A 22 -13.28 -6.61 -10.56
C LEU A 22 -13.34 -6.05 -12.01
N PRO A 23 -12.26 -5.51 -12.61
CA PRO A 23 -12.29 -5.00 -13.98
C PRO A 23 -12.67 -6.08 -15.00
N ARG A 24 -12.14 -7.29 -14.82
CA ARG A 24 -12.47 -8.45 -15.66
C ARG A 24 -13.96 -8.79 -15.59
N LEU A 25 -14.54 -8.71 -14.39
CA LEU A 25 -15.95 -9.01 -14.18
C LEU A 25 -16.85 -7.95 -14.86
N PHE A 26 -16.45 -6.67 -14.82
CA PHE A 26 -17.15 -5.60 -15.53
C PHE A 26 -17.11 -5.73 -17.06
N VAL A 27 -16.00 -6.21 -17.63
CA VAL A 27 -15.94 -6.51 -19.07
C VAL A 27 -16.96 -7.60 -19.42
N TYR A 28 -17.01 -8.69 -18.65
CA TYR A 28 -18.02 -9.74 -18.87
C TYR A 28 -19.45 -9.24 -18.66
N HIS A 29 -19.67 -8.28 -17.76
CA HIS A 29 -20.99 -7.66 -17.60
C HIS A 29 -21.42 -6.87 -18.83
N ALA A 30 -20.50 -6.12 -19.43
CA ALA A 30 -20.76 -5.32 -20.63
C ALA A 30 -21.03 -6.19 -21.87
N GLU A 31 -20.36 -7.34 -21.96
CA GLU A 31 -20.54 -8.32 -23.05
C GLU A 31 -21.79 -9.20 -22.87
N ALA A 32 -22.33 -9.32 -21.66
CA ALA A 32 -23.49 -10.16 -21.37
C ALA A 32 -24.79 -9.57 -21.95
N SER A 33 -25.33 -10.22 -22.98
CA SER A 33 -26.62 -9.87 -23.60
C SER A 33 -27.83 -10.42 -22.83
N GLU A 34 -27.66 -11.52 -22.10
CA GLU A 34 -28.73 -12.18 -21.37
C GLU A 34 -29.02 -11.52 -20.00
N PRO A 35 -30.29 -11.18 -19.71
CA PRO A 35 -30.66 -10.47 -18.47
C PRO A 35 -30.39 -11.31 -17.22
N VAL A 36 -30.57 -12.63 -17.29
CA VAL A 36 -30.30 -13.56 -16.18
C VAL A 36 -28.81 -13.59 -15.84
N VAL A 37 -27.94 -13.52 -16.85
CA VAL A 37 -26.48 -13.52 -16.66
C VAL A 37 -26.04 -12.19 -16.03
N ARG A 38 -26.56 -11.06 -16.52
CA ARG A 38 -26.28 -9.73 -15.95
C ARG A 38 -26.66 -9.61 -14.48
N GLU A 39 -27.83 -10.11 -14.08
CA GLU A 39 -28.26 -10.04 -12.67
C GLU A 39 -27.37 -10.90 -11.76
N ARG A 40 -26.90 -12.07 -12.24
CA ARG A 40 -25.93 -12.90 -11.51
C ARG A 40 -24.57 -12.20 -11.37
N LEU A 41 -24.07 -11.62 -12.45
CA LEU A 41 -22.80 -10.87 -12.47
C LEU A 41 -22.84 -9.67 -11.51
N LYS A 42 -23.94 -8.92 -11.51
CA LYS A 42 -24.20 -7.82 -10.55
C LYS A 42 -24.02 -8.25 -9.09
N VAL A 43 -24.53 -9.42 -8.73
CA VAL A 43 -24.41 -9.95 -7.36
C VAL A 43 -22.96 -10.33 -7.05
N MET A 44 -22.26 -10.96 -8.00
CA MET A 44 -20.85 -11.32 -7.84
C MET A 44 -19.96 -10.07 -7.71
N GLU A 45 -20.15 -9.07 -8.57
CA GLU A 45 -19.46 -7.78 -8.53
C GLU A 45 -19.67 -7.08 -7.20
N ARG A 46 -20.93 -7.01 -6.73
CA ARG A 46 -21.25 -6.37 -5.44
C ARG A 46 -20.56 -7.06 -4.27
N LYS A 47 -20.62 -8.38 -4.19
CA LYS A 47 -19.96 -9.15 -3.13
C LYS A 47 -18.46 -8.93 -3.14
N LEU A 48 -17.86 -8.96 -4.33
CA LEU A 48 -16.44 -8.76 -4.50
C LEU A 48 -16.02 -7.32 -4.15
N MET A 49 -16.79 -6.31 -4.57
CA MET A 49 -16.54 -4.91 -4.20
C MET A 49 -16.57 -4.73 -2.69
N ILE A 50 -17.55 -5.29 -1.99
CA ILE A 50 -17.64 -5.19 -0.53
C ILE A 50 -16.41 -5.82 0.13
N MET A 51 -16.02 -7.03 -0.27
CA MET A 51 -14.82 -7.69 0.25
C MET A 51 -13.55 -6.89 -0.04
N THR A 52 -13.45 -6.29 -1.23
CA THR A 52 -12.31 -5.44 -1.65
C THR A 52 -12.21 -4.20 -0.77
N HIS A 53 -13.32 -3.52 -0.49
CA HIS A 53 -13.33 -2.33 0.37
C HIS A 53 -12.96 -2.65 1.81
N ILE A 54 -13.50 -3.75 2.36
CA ILE A 54 -13.17 -4.20 3.72
C ILE A 54 -11.68 -4.58 3.81
N GLY A 55 -11.19 -5.36 2.84
CA GLY A 55 -9.78 -5.76 2.77
C GLY A 55 -8.84 -4.56 2.64
N GLY A 56 -9.16 -3.60 1.77
CA GLY A 56 -8.38 -2.37 1.59
C GLY A 56 -8.40 -1.48 2.82
N ALA A 57 -9.56 -1.28 3.46
CA ALA A 57 -9.67 -0.49 4.67
C ALA A 57 -8.82 -1.08 5.80
N LEU A 58 -8.86 -2.40 6.00
CA LEU A 58 -8.03 -3.09 6.99
C LEU A 58 -6.54 -3.00 6.62
N ALA A 59 -6.18 -3.22 5.36
CA ALA A 59 -4.80 -3.10 4.89
C ALA A 59 -4.22 -1.71 5.21
N VAL A 60 -4.96 -0.64 4.88
CA VAL A 60 -4.56 0.75 5.16
C VAL A 60 -4.46 1.00 6.66
N ALA A 61 -5.46 0.58 7.45
CA ALA A 61 -5.45 0.73 8.90
C ALA A 61 -4.23 0.06 9.55
N PHE A 62 -3.93 -1.18 9.17
CA PHE A 62 -2.75 -1.90 9.65
C PHE A 62 -1.43 -1.28 9.16
N GLY A 63 -1.41 -0.74 7.94
CA GLY A 63 -0.24 -0.04 7.39
C GLY A 63 0.07 1.25 8.15
N ILE A 64 -0.96 2.06 8.42
CA ILE A 64 -0.85 3.28 9.24
C ILE A 64 -0.44 2.93 10.67
N ALA A 65 -1.08 1.93 11.28
CA ALA A 65 -0.73 1.48 12.62
C ALA A 65 0.75 1.06 12.72
N MET A 66 1.27 0.35 11.71
CA MET A 66 2.69 0.00 11.66
C MET A 66 3.59 1.23 11.52
N LEU A 67 3.19 2.20 10.70
CA LEU A 67 3.96 3.43 10.47
C LEU A 67 4.08 4.28 11.73
N VAL A 68 3.00 4.38 12.51
CA VAL A 68 2.97 5.06 13.81
C VAL A 68 3.76 4.29 14.88
N LEU A 69 3.67 2.96 14.91
CA LEU A 69 4.42 2.11 15.86
C LEU A 69 5.91 1.94 15.51
N ALA A 70 6.36 2.41 14.34
CA ALA A 70 7.75 2.40 13.92
C ALA A 70 8.36 3.81 13.85
N PRO A 71 8.40 4.58 14.96
CA PRO A 71 9.01 5.92 14.98
C PRO A 71 10.52 5.89 14.70
N ARG A 72 11.15 4.72 14.83
CA ARG A 72 12.60 4.53 14.68
C ARG A 72 13.10 4.75 13.25
N LEU A 73 12.26 4.52 12.24
CA LEU A 73 12.63 4.79 10.84
C LEU A 73 12.68 6.30 10.56
N PHE A 74 11.79 7.07 11.18
CA PHE A 74 11.81 8.54 11.11
C PHE A 74 12.88 9.15 12.00
N ALA A 75 13.14 8.57 13.17
CA ALA A 75 14.22 9.00 14.06
C ALA A 75 15.57 8.94 13.35
N HIS A 76 15.90 7.83 12.66
CA HIS A 76 17.15 7.76 11.91
C HIS A 76 17.20 8.69 10.68
N ALA A 77 16.07 8.95 10.00
CA ALA A 77 16.05 9.88 8.86
C ALA A 77 16.20 11.35 9.29
N VAL A 78 15.65 11.72 10.45
CA VAL A 78 15.83 13.03 11.08
C VAL A 78 17.21 13.17 11.70
N ASP A 79 17.66 12.17 12.45
CA ASP A 79 18.98 12.15 13.07
C ASP A 79 20.08 12.14 12.01
N ALA A 80 19.94 11.42 10.89
CA ALA A 80 20.93 11.47 9.80
C ALA A 80 20.99 12.83 9.10
N ARG A 81 19.88 13.59 9.05
CA ARG A 81 19.86 14.98 8.57
C ARG A 81 20.48 15.94 9.58
N GLN A 82 20.42 15.63 10.87
CA GLN A 82 20.86 16.51 11.95
C GLN A 82 22.26 16.17 12.49
N ALA A 83 22.78 14.97 12.22
CA ALA A 83 24.11 14.50 12.62
C ALA A 83 25.24 14.96 11.67
N ASP A 84 24.92 15.53 10.50
CA ASP A 84 25.94 16.03 9.56
C ASP A 84 25.68 17.45 9.01
N PRO A 85 25.52 18.49 9.85
CA PRO A 85 25.53 19.88 9.38
C PRO A 85 26.96 20.38 9.08
N GLY A 86 27.99 19.72 9.64
CA GLY A 86 29.40 20.17 9.57
C GLY A 86 30.31 19.35 8.65
N GLY A 87 30.05 18.06 8.46
CA GLY A 87 30.87 17.18 7.60
C GLY A 87 30.58 17.37 6.11
N ALA A 88 29.40 17.88 5.73
CA ALA A 88 29.16 18.38 4.38
C ALA A 88 30.05 19.60 4.05
N ALA A 89 30.23 20.52 5.00
CA ALA A 89 31.12 21.66 4.85
C ALA A 89 32.60 21.24 4.85
N ASP A 90 32.98 20.27 5.69
CA ASP A 90 34.34 19.73 5.78
C ASP A 90 34.74 18.91 4.54
N ARG A 91 33.79 18.18 3.93
CA ARG A 91 34.00 17.50 2.65
C ARG A 91 34.12 18.47 1.49
N LEU A 92 33.40 19.59 1.53
CA LEU A 92 33.51 20.65 0.52
C LEU A 92 34.84 21.41 0.62
N SER A 93 35.35 21.65 1.83
CA SER A 93 36.70 22.22 2.02
C SER A 93 37.81 21.22 1.64
N LEU A 94 37.65 19.92 1.92
CA LEU A 94 38.56 18.87 1.46
C LEU A 94 38.57 18.69 -0.07
N LEU A 95 37.42 18.81 -0.73
CA LEU A 95 37.33 18.79 -2.19
C LEU A 95 37.88 20.06 -2.84
N ALA A 96 37.78 21.22 -2.16
CA ALA A 96 38.37 22.48 -2.60
C ALA A 96 39.88 22.57 -2.34
N ALA A 97 40.41 21.75 -1.43
CA ALA A 97 41.84 21.68 -1.09
C ALA A 97 42.60 20.55 -1.82
N ALA A 98 41.92 19.73 -2.63
CA ALA A 98 42.57 18.77 -3.50
C ALA A 98 43.18 19.50 -4.73
N PRO A 99 44.44 19.20 -5.09
CA PRO A 99 45.20 19.91 -6.12
C PRO A 99 44.69 19.68 -7.56
#